data_AF-A0AA97AMR8-F1
#
_entry.id   AF-A0AA97AMR8-F1
#
_cell.length_a   1.000
_cell.length_b   1.000
_cell.length_c   1.000
_cell.angle_alpha   90.00
_cell.angle_beta   90.00
_cell.angle_gamma   90.00
#
_symmetry.space_group_name_H-M   'P 1'
#
loop_
_entity.id
_entity.type
_entity.pdbx_description
1 polymer ?
#
loop_
_entity_poly.entity_id
_entity_poly.type
_entity_poly.pdbx_seq_one_letter_code
_entity_poly.pdbx_strand_id
1 'polypeptide(L)'
;MARESVLEAEVLHSRPTLSVKLRRTWNRLVWTAILLGIPVGALAVVNLPYAPIRDPIAEEAPLLLLPSYISMDRNFRQASAALEAASQLIDQATAPSDLDQGEEKLKQAKASLDRLPTWVWSELPDTPYLSWYDWRLNPLGLNRARAEVGRLEAKLFQEKNAQTALAQAEQTLGAAMQQHQEAATSPEKQAALRVWQDALDQLQQIPDMTLAGRSAQQKLEAAQREFEAKGGLQTHESISLIEAAKDFAWQAANASQKPPHSVDHWQKVINLWKLAISRLEQVSRRDLAGYREAQKLLATYTMNLEIIKVRQQEEADATLAMQQAKAQIADLIKATSPDLQQFDRSYVVGQLQHIVNQLESVEPGTTAYQEAQQLLKSARAKLKQLQ
;
A
#
# COMPACT_ATOMS: atom_id res chain seq x y z
N MET A 1 55.07 29.30 5.76
CA MET A 1 55.65 30.67 5.79
C MET A 1 55.10 31.37 4.55
N ALA A 2 53.98 32.09 4.66
CA ALA A 2 53.85 33.46 5.19
C ALA A 2 54.06 34.53 4.09
N ARG A 3 52.98 35.32 3.89
CA ARG A 3 52.87 36.70 3.38
C ARG A 3 52.92 36.89 1.85
N GLU A 4 51.80 37.24 1.20
CA GLU A 4 51.06 38.53 1.18
C GLU A 4 51.69 39.61 0.27
N SER A 5 51.00 39.90 -0.83
CA SER A 5 50.86 41.23 -1.47
C SER A 5 49.81 41.09 -2.59
N VAL A 6 48.52 41.26 -2.30
CA VAL A 6 47.74 42.50 -2.50
C VAL A 6 47.85 43.06 -3.93
N LEU A 7 46.82 42.79 -4.74
CA LEU A 7 46.41 43.62 -5.87
C LEU A 7 44.88 43.72 -5.81
N GLU A 8 44.40 44.77 -5.15
CA GLU A 8 43.05 45.29 -5.31
C GLU A 8 42.95 45.89 -6.73
N ALA A 9 42.05 45.34 -7.55
CA ALA A 9 41.67 45.93 -8.82
C ALA A 9 40.31 46.63 -8.63
N GLU A 10 40.40 47.94 -8.55
CA GLU A 10 39.36 48.94 -8.42
C GLU A 10 38.44 48.93 -9.66
N VAL A 11 37.26 48.29 -9.56
CA VAL A 11 36.21 48.36 -10.60
C VAL A 11 35.32 49.56 -10.32
N LEU A 12 35.77 50.73 -10.79
CA LEU A 12 34.97 51.96 -10.84
C LEU A 12 33.75 51.78 -11.74
N HIS A 13 32.57 51.68 -11.12
CA HIS A 13 31.29 51.87 -11.81
C HIS A 13 31.11 53.36 -12.12
N SER A 14 31.50 53.78 -13.31
CA SER A 14 31.21 55.11 -13.84
C SER A 14 29.71 55.26 -14.13
N ARG A 15 29.00 56.04 -13.32
CA ARG A 15 27.66 56.55 -13.63
C ARG A 15 27.76 57.64 -14.70
N PRO A 16 26.90 57.68 -15.73
CA PRO A 16 26.88 58.80 -16.66
C PRO A 16 26.38 60.06 -15.94
N THR A 17 27.27 61.04 -15.73
CA THR A 17 26.89 62.35 -15.20
C THR A 17 26.44 63.25 -16.34
N LEU A 18 25.15 63.58 -16.38
CA LEU A 18 24.65 64.67 -17.23
C LEU A 18 25.30 66.00 -16.83
N SER A 19 25.79 66.76 -17.81
CA SER A 19 26.57 67.97 -17.60
C SER A 19 25.83 69.04 -16.76
N VAL A 20 26.56 69.73 -15.89
CA VAL A 20 26.06 70.77 -14.95
C VAL A 20 25.27 71.89 -15.65
N LYS A 21 25.55 72.16 -16.93
CA LYS A 21 24.83 73.18 -17.72
C LYS A 21 23.41 72.74 -18.10
N LEU A 22 23.17 71.45 -18.36
CA LEU A 22 21.84 70.91 -18.69
C LEU A 22 20.89 70.93 -17.47
N ARG A 23 21.45 70.69 -16.27
CA ARG A 23 20.71 70.69 -14.99
C ARG A 23 20.13 72.07 -14.65
N ARG A 24 20.82 73.15 -15.01
CA ARG A 24 20.43 74.54 -14.67
C ARG A 24 19.36 75.11 -15.61
N THR A 25 19.36 74.72 -16.88
CA THR A 25 18.34 75.17 -17.86
C THR A 25 17.03 74.40 -17.70
N TRP A 26 17.08 73.13 -17.31
CA TRP A 26 15.91 72.31 -17.06
C TRP A 26 15.19 72.72 -15.76
N ASN A 27 15.93 73.01 -14.68
CA ASN A 27 15.34 73.55 -13.43
C ASN A 27 14.54 74.84 -13.67
N ARG A 28 15.01 75.74 -14.54
CA ARG A 28 14.28 76.99 -14.85
C ARG A 28 12.99 76.72 -15.63
N LEU A 29 13.00 75.76 -16.56
CA LEU A 29 11.82 75.37 -17.35
C LEU A 29 10.74 74.71 -16.49
N VAL A 30 11.13 73.83 -15.56
CA VAL A 30 10.22 73.18 -14.60
C VAL A 30 9.57 74.21 -13.68
N TRP A 31 10.35 75.15 -13.13
CA TRP A 31 9.82 76.23 -12.28
C TRP A 31 8.94 77.25 -13.03
N THR A 32 9.21 77.52 -14.32
CA THR A 32 8.31 78.35 -15.14
C THR A 32 7.01 77.63 -15.53
N ALA A 33 7.03 76.30 -15.67
CA ALA A 33 5.82 75.50 -15.93
C ALA A 33 4.92 75.37 -14.69
N ILE A 34 5.50 75.43 -13.49
CA ILE A 34 4.76 75.44 -12.21
C ILE A 34 4.00 76.77 -12.00
N LEU A 35 4.52 77.90 -12.50
CA LEU A 35 3.90 79.24 -12.36
C LEU A 35 2.80 79.56 -13.40
N LEU A 36 2.72 78.85 -14.53
CA LEU A 36 1.82 79.17 -15.65
C LEU A 36 0.65 78.18 -15.85
N GLY A 37 0.40 77.29 -14.88
CA GLY A 37 -0.65 76.27 -14.98
C GLY A 37 -0.12 75.03 -15.73
N ILE A 38 -0.11 73.89 -15.05
CA ILE A 38 0.52 72.66 -15.54
C ILE A 38 -0.29 72.12 -16.73
N PRO A 39 0.25 72.07 -17.97
CA PRO A 39 -0.42 71.39 -19.06
C PRO A 39 -0.49 69.90 -18.74
N VAL A 40 -1.67 69.30 -18.89
CA VAL A 40 -1.96 67.89 -18.54
C VAL A 40 -0.95 66.89 -19.12
N GLY A 41 -0.30 67.23 -20.26
CA GLY A 41 0.76 66.44 -20.86
C GLY A 41 2.08 66.37 -20.08
N ALA A 42 2.42 67.39 -19.27
CA ALA A 42 3.63 67.38 -18.45
C ALA A 42 3.50 66.44 -17.23
N LEU A 43 2.30 66.31 -16.65
CA LEU A 43 2.00 65.35 -15.59
C LEU A 43 2.16 63.89 -16.07
N ALA A 44 1.83 63.61 -17.33
CA ALA A 44 1.97 62.28 -17.91
C ALA A 44 3.44 61.84 -18.04
N VAL A 45 4.35 62.76 -18.39
CA VAL A 45 5.79 62.49 -18.51
C VAL A 45 6.46 62.37 -17.14
N VAL A 46 6.04 63.18 -16.17
CA VAL A 46 6.51 63.12 -14.77
C VAL A 46 6.04 61.85 -14.05
N ASN A 47 4.89 61.29 -14.44
CA ASN A 47 4.36 60.03 -13.91
C ASN A 47 4.87 58.78 -14.66
N LEU A 48 5.86 58.89 -15.55
CA LEU A 48 6.46 57.73 -16.22
C LEU A 48 7.21 56.85 -15.22
N PRO A 49 7.13 55.51 -15.35
CA PRO A 49 7.75 54.57 -14.41
C PRO A 49 9.26 54.37 -14.67
N TYR A 50 10.03 55.46 -14.77
CA TYR A 50 11.47 55.44 -15.06
C TYR A 50 12.25 56.19 -13.97
N ALA A 51 13.00 55.45 -13.14
CA ALA A 51 13.68 55.96 -11.95
C ALA A 51 14.57 57.21 -12.22
N PRO A 52 15.38 57.29 -13.30
CA PRO A 52 16.21 58.49 -13.55
C PRO A 52 15.44 59.79 -13.80
N ILE A 53 14.16 59.72 -14.17
CA ILE A 53 13.28 60.89 -14.33
C ILE A 53 12.54 61.20 -13.03
N ARG A 54 12.22 60.16 -12.24
CA ARG A 54 11.39 60.28 -11.03
C ARG A 54 12.18 60.66 -9.79
N ASP A 55 13.40 60.16 -9.61
CA ASP A 55 14.22 60.42 -8.41
C ASP A 55 14.37 61.93 -8.11
N PRO A 56 14.69 62.81 -9.09
CA PRO A 56 14.79 64.25 -8.83
C PRO A 56 13.45 64.89 -8.48
N ILE A 57 12.33 64.31 -8.94
CA ILE A 57 10.98 64.83 -8.70
C ILE A 57 10.48 64.39 -7.34
N ALA A 58 10.83 63.18 -6.89
CA ALA A 58 10.54 62.71 -5.55
C ALA A 58 11.24 63.58 -4.49
N GLU A 59 12.47 64.04 -4.75
CA GLU A 59 13.23 64.94 -3.86
C GLU A 59 12.69 66.38 -3.85
N GLU A 60 12.42 66.96 -5.03
CA GLU A 60 12.15 68.41 -5.16
C GLU A 60 10.66 68.76 -5.21
N ALA A 61 9.79 67.83 -5.65
CA ALA A 61 8.36 68.07 -5.85
C ALA A 61 7.50 66.79 -5.66
N PRO A 62 7.53 66.14 -4.48
CA PRO A 62 6.88 64.84 -4.25
C PRO A 62 5.37 64.82 -4.48
N LEU A 63 4.71 65.99 -4.38
CA LEU A 63 3.27 66.14 -4.63
C LEU A 63 2.86 65.76 -6.07
N LEU A 64 3.78 65.87 -7.04
CA LEU A 64 3.51 65.51 -8.44
C LEU A 64 3.40 63.99 -8.65
N LEU A 65 3.96 63.19 -7.74
CA LEU A 65 3.97 61.73 -7.81
C LEU A 65 2.81 61.08 -7.02
N LEU A 66 1.99 61.88 -6.32
CA LEU A 66 0.85 61.39 -5.51
C LEU A 66 -0.10 60.47 -6.26
N PRO A 67 -0.55 60.76 -7.50
CA PRO A 67 -1.45 59.86 -8.22
C PRO A 67 -0.82 58.47 -8.43
N SER A 68 0.49 58.43 -8.63
CA SER A 68 1.25 57.19 -8.79
C SER A 68 1.31 56.40 -7.50
N TYR A 69 1.68 57.06 -6.40
CA TYR A 69 1.73 56.43 -5.08
C TYR A 69 0.35 55.88 -4.69
N ILE A 70 -0.71 56.67 -4.84
CA ILE A 70 -2.09 56.22 -4.59
C ILE A 70 -2.44 54.98 -5.46
N SER A 71 -2.00 54.96 -6.72
CA SER A 71 -2.23 53.80 -7.59
C SER A 71 -1.48 52.55 -7.13
N MET A 72 -0.25 52.70 -6.63
CA MET A 72 0.56 51.60 -6.10
C MET A 72 -0.06 51.05 -4.82
N ASP A 73 -0.44 51.91 -3.86
CA ASP A 73 -1.09 51.49 -2.62
C ASP A 73 -2.45 50.83 -2.90
N ARG A 74 -3.23 51.33 -3.87
CA ARG A 74 -4.46 50.67 -4.31
C ARG A 74 -4.21 49.27 -4.88
N ASN A 75 -3.21 49.12 -5.75
CA ASN A 75 -2.84 47.81 -6.31
C ASN A 75 -2.37 46.85 -5.19
N PHE A 76 -1.60 47.36 -4.23
CA PHE A 76 -1.17 46.59 -3.07
C PHE A 76 -2.35 46.16 -2.19
N ARG A 77 -3.30 47.05 -1.91
CA ARG A 77 -4.54 46.71 -1.16
C ARG A 77 -5.37 45.66 -1.89
N GLN A 78 -5.54 45.80 -3.20
CA GLN A 78 -6.24 44.81 -4.03
C GLN A 78 -5.52 43.46 -3.99
N ALA A 79 -4.19 43.47 -4.09
CA ALA A 79 -3.40 42.26 -3.95
C ALA A 79 -3.57 41.62 -2.57
N SER A 80 -3.48 42.39 -1.48
CA SER A 80 -3.66 41.89 -0.12
C SER A 80 -5.04 41.26 0.09
N ALA A 81 -6.11 41.92 -0.37
CA ALA A 81 -7.46 41.39 -0.23
C ALA A 81 -7.68 40.10 -1.05
N ALA A 82 -7.18 40.06 -2.28
CA ALA A 82 -7.24 38.85 -3.11
C ALA A 82 -6.38 37.71 -2.54
N LEU A 83 -5.22 38.04 -1.95
CA LEU A 83 -4.32 37.07 -1.33
C LEU A 83 -4.92 36.47 -0.06
N GLU A 84 -5.60 37.27 0.76
CA GLU A 84 -6.33 36.80 1.94
C GLU A 84 -7.45 35.83 1.54
N ALA A 85 -8.24 36.19 0.53
CA ALA A 85 -9.27 35.30 -0.02
C ALA A 85 -8.67 34.00 -0.59
N ALA A 86 -7.53 34.10 -1.31
CA ALA A 86 -6.83 32.94 -1.84
C ALA A 86 -6.32 32.02 -0.73
N SER A 87 -5.71 32.57 0.33
CA SER A 87 -5.23 31.80 1.47
C SER A 87 -6.39 31.08 2.17
N GLN A 88 -7.52 31.74 2.42
CA GLN A 88 -8.69 31.09 3.02
C GLN A 88 -9.16 29.89 2.18
N LEU A 89 -9.31 30.08 0.87
CA LEU A 89 -9.80 29.06 -0.05
C LEU A 89 -8.82 27.90 -0.26
N ILE A 90 -7.51 28.15 -0.24
CA ILE A 90 -6.48 27.12 -0.45
C ILE A 90 -6.09 26.43 0.87
N ASP A 91 -5.97 27.16 1.97
CA ASP A 91 -5.53 26.60 3.24
C ASP A 91 -6.62 25.83 3.97
N GLN A 92 -7.88 26.28 3.82
CA GLN A 92 -9.04 25.68 4.47
C GLN A 92 -9.95 24.97 3.45
N ALA A 93 -9.40 24.56 2.32
CA ALA A 93 -10.14 23.86 1.28
C ALA A 93 -10.84 22.62 1.84
N THR A 94 -12.15 22.53 1.56
CA THR A 94 -12.97 21.38 1.92
C THR A 94 -13.50 20.66 0.68
N ALA A 95 -13.53 21.35 -0.45
CA ALA A 95 -13.90 20.83 -1.75
C ALA A 95 -12.90 21.24 -2.84
N PRO A 96 -12.76 20.46 -3.93
CA PRO A 96 -11.93 20.85 -5.08
C PRO A 96 -12.30 22.21 -5.68
N SER A 97 -13.58 22.58 -5.65
CA SER A 97 -14.05 23.89 -6.11
C SER A 97 -13.46 25.07 -5.32
N ASP A 98 -13.12 24.86 -4.04
CA ASP A 98 -12.48 25.89 -3.21
C ASP A 98 -11.07 26.18 -3.75
N LEU A 99 -10.34 25.13 -4.17
CA LEU A 99 -9.01 25.25 -4.76
C LEU A 99 -9.04 25.98 -6.11
N ASP A 100 -10.05 25.71 -6.95
CA ASP A 100 -10.23 26.40 -8.24
C ASP A 100 -10.51 27.89 -8.05
N GLN A 101 -11.39 28.23 -7.10
CA GLN A 101 -11.68 29.62 -6.75
C GLN A 101 -10.46 30.31 -6.12
N GLY A 102 -9.74 29.59 -5.26
CA GLY A 102 -8.51 30.04 -4.62
C GLY A 102 -7.41 30.35 -5.63
N GLU A 103 -7.26 29.52 -6.66
CA GLU A 103 -6.34 29.77 -7.77
C GLU A 103 -6.67 31.06 -8.52
N GLU A 104 -7.94 31.30 -8.81
CA GLU A 104 -8.38 32.51 -9.49
C GLU A 104 -8.08 33.76 -8.64
N LYS A 105 -8.32 33.69 -7.32
CA LYS A 105 -7.95 34.77 -6.39
C LYS A 105 -6.44 34.97 -6.29
N LEU A 106 -5.66 33.89 -6.31
CA LEU A 106 -4.20 33.94 -6.31
C LEU A 106 -3.66 34.60 -7.60
N LYS A 107 -4.24 34.29 -8.76
CA LYS A 107 -3.93 34.96 -10.04
C LYS A 107 -4.25 36.46 -9.98
N GLN A 108 -5.39 36.84 -9.41
CA GLN A 108 -5.76 38.25 -9.21
C GLN A 108 -4.79 38.97 -8.27
N ALA A 109 -4.36 38.32 -7.18
CA ALA A 109 -3.37 38.85 -6.26
C ALA A 109 -2.02 39.07 -6.96
N LYS A 110 -1.52 38.05 -7.66
CA LYS A 110 -0.26 38.11 -8.43
C LYS A 110 -0.28 39.21 -9.48
N ALA A 111 -1.34 39.28 -10.30
CA ALA A 111 -1.50 40.33 -11.30
C ALA A 111 -1.51 41.74 -10.68
N SER A 112 -2.02 41.89 -9.46
CA SER A 112 -2.02 43.17 -8.73
C SER A 112 -0.65 43.51 -8.14
N LEU A 113 0.11 42.50 -7.68
CA LEU A 113 1.50 42.67 -7.24
C LEU A 113 2.46 42.97 -8.38
N ASP A 114 2.25 42.38 -9.56
CA ASP A 114 3.10 42.56 -10.75
C ASP A 114 2.94 43.95 -11.38
N ARG A 115 1.82 44.65 -11.08
CA ARG A 115 1.63 46.06 -11.43
C ARG A 115 2.46 47.01 -10.56
N LEU A 116 3.06 46.52 -9.48
CA LEU A 116 3.96 47.31 -8.66
C LEU A 116 5.35 47.36 -9.33
N PRO A 117 5.91 48.55 -9.54
CA PRO A 117 7.20 48.67 -10.19
C PRO A 117 8.34 48.09 -9.35
N THR A 118 9.45 47.72 -10.00
CA THR A 118 10.63 47.15 -9.33
C THR A 118 11.38 48.16 -8.46
N TRP A 119 11.24 49.45 -8.76
CA TRP A 119 11.86 50.57 -8.06
C TRP A 119 11.00 51.11 -6.90
N VAL A 120 9.91 50.43 -6.51
CA VAL A 120 8.96 50.93 -5.48
C VAL A 120 9.61 51.26 -4.12
N TRP A 121 10.83 50.79 -3.86
CA TRP A 121 11.55 50.97 -2.60
C TRP A 121 12.43 52.21 -2.52
N SER A 122 12.95 52.69 -3.65
CA SER A 122 13.81 53.88 -3.65
C SER A 122 13.01 55.18 -3.50
N GLU A 123 11.69 55.11 -3.69
CA GLU A 123 10.84 56.28 -3.90
C GLU A 123 9.63 56.33 -2.95
N LEU A 124 9.55 55.48 -1.92
CA LEU A 124 8.47 55.62 -0.93
C LEU A 124 8.67 56.96 -0.19
N PRO A 125 7.67 57.85 -0.20
CA PRO A 125 7.80 59.14 0.45
C PRO A 125 8.01 58.94 1.95
N ASP A 126 9.02 59.59 2.52
CA ASP A 126 9.07 59.80 3.97
C ASP A 126 7.73 60.45 4.37
N THR A 127 7.06 59.86 5.33
CA THR A 127 5.61 60.05 5.59
C THR A 127 5.13 61.35 6.27
N PRO A 128 5.89 62.45 6.52
CA PRO A 128 5.33 63.61 7.23
C PRO A 128 4.22 64.39 6.51
N TYR A 129 4.19 64.41 5.17
CA TYR A 129 3.34 65.34 4.38
C TYR A 129 2.01 64.73 3.88
N LEU A 130 1.77 63.44 4.15
CA LEU A 130 0.60 62.70 3.68
C LEU A 130 -0.24 62.09 4.82
N SER A 131 -0.24 62.71 5.99
CA SER A 131 -0.93 62.20 7.20
C SER A 131 -2.44 61.99 7.05
N TRP A 132 -3.06 62.55 6.01
CA TRP A 132 -4.49 62.38 5.68
C TRP A 132 -4.79 61.12 4.86
N TYR A 133 -3.77 60.46 4.29
CA TYR A 133 -3.92 59.25 3.49
C TYR A 133 -3.37 58.03 4.27
N ASP A 134 -4.24 57.05 4.56
CA ASP A 134 -3.85 55.79 5.20
C ASP A 134 -2.98 54.98 4.22
N TRP A 135 -1.66 54.97 4.43
CA TRP A 135 -0.73 54.26 3.55
C TRP A 135 -0.43 52.86 4.08
N ARG A 136 -0.59 51.81 3.26
CA ARG A 136 -0.38 50.41 3.66
C ARG A 136 0.79 49.73 2.97
N LEU A 137 1.16 50.18 1.77
CA LEU A 137 2.29 49.62 1.02
C LEU A 137 3.63 49.85 1.77
N ASN A 138 4.34 48.78 2.09
CA ASN A 138 5.64 48.88 2.75
C ASN A 138 6.57 47.70 2.38
N PRO A 139 7.91 47.85 2.52
CA PRO A 139 8.92 46.82 2.20
C PRO A 139 8.56 45.44 2.73
N LEU A 140 8.22 45.40 4.00
CA LEU A 140 7.94 44.18 4.72
C LEU A 140 6.64 43.53 4.22
N GLY A 141 5.59 44.31 4.00
CA GLY A 141 4.29 43.86 3.50
C GLY A 141 4.35 43.28 2.09
N LEU A 142 5.07 43.91 1.17
CA LEU A 142 5.21 43.38 -0.21
C LEU A 142 6.05 42.11 -0.25
N ASN A 143 7.15 42.06 0.50
CA ASN A 143 7.97 40.85 0.58
C ASN A 143 7.18 39.68 1.18
N ARG A 144 6.39 39.93 2.22
CA ARG A 144 5.44 38.93 2.77
C ARG A 144 4.41 38.50 1.74
N ALA A 145 3.78 39.44 1.03
CA ALA A 145 2.77 39.13 0.03
C ALA A 145 3.34 38.25 -1.11
N ARG A 146 4.54 38.55 -1.60
CA ARG A 146 5.22 37.74 -2.63
C ARG A 146 5.62 36.36 -2.12
N ALA A 147 6.16 36.26 -0.90
CA ALA A 147 6.50 34.98 -0.29
C ALA A 147 5.26 34.10 -0.11
N GLU A 148 4.15 34.71 0.31
CA GLU A 148 2.88 34.03 0.50
C GLU A 148 2.26 33.56 -0.81
N VAL A 149 2.35 34.36 -1.89
CA VAL A 149 1.98 33.90 -3.24
C VAL A 149 2.75 32.65 -3.62
N GLY A 150 4.08 32.65 -3.44
CA GLY A 150 4.91 31.48 -3.72
C GLY A 150 4.53 30.24 -2.88
N ARG A 151 4.24 30.44 -1.59
CA ARG A 151 3.77 29.37 -0.70
C ARG A 151 2.44 28.76 -1.19
N LEU A 152 1.47 29.61 -1.53
CA LEU A 152 0.16 29.18 -2.01
C LEU A 152 0.24 28.53 -3.39
N GLU A 153 1.08 29.02 -4.30
CA GLU A 153 1.33 28.39 -5.60
C GLU A 153 1.89 26.97 -5.43
N ALA A 154 2.88 26.80 -4.54
CA ALA A 154 3.46 25.49 -4.25
C ALA A 154 2.44 24.53 -3.64
N LYS A 155 1.61 25.01 -2.68
CA LYS A 155 0.54 24.20 -2.08
C LYS A 155 -0.52 23.80 -3.10
N LEU A 156 -0.98 24.74 -3.92
CA LEU A 156 -1.96 24.48 -4.98
C LEU A 156 -1.42 23.45 -5.99
N PHE A 157 -0.15 23.54 -6.35
CA PHE A 157 0.50 22.56 -7.22
C PHE A 157 0.49 21.15 -6.61
N GLN A 158 0.82 21.03 -5.32
CA GLN A 158 0.74 19.76 -4.60
C GLN A 158 -0.69 19.20 -4.56
N GLU A 159 -1.68 20.05 -4.26
CA GLU A 159 -3.10 19.66 -4.24
C GLU A 159 -3.58 19.17 -5.61
N LYS A 160 -3.24 19.86 -6.70
CA LYS A 160 -3.63 19.45 -8.06
C LYS A 160 -3.00 18.13 -8.49
N ASN A 161 -1.72 17.93 -8.17
CA ASN A 161 -1.04 16.67 -8.43
C ASN A 161 -1.69 15.52 -7.66
N ALA A 162 -1.99 15.74 -6.37
CA ALA A 162 -2.68 14.76 -5.54
C ALA A 162 -4.11 14.46 -6.04
N GLN A 163 -4.83 15.47 -6.53
CA GLN A 163 -6.16 15.29 -7.12
C GLN A 163 -6.12 14.47 -8.41
N THR A 164 -5.12 14.69 -9.26
CA THR A 164 -4.91 13.91 -10.49
C THR A 164 -4.56 12.46 -10.15
N ALA A 165 -3.67 12.25 -9.18
CA ALA A 165 -3.32 10.92 -8.69
C ALA A 165 -4.54 10.18 -8.12
N LEU A 166 -5.39 10.88 -7.35
CA LEU A 166 -6.63 10.33 -6.81
C LEU A 166 -7.59 9.89 -7.92
N ALA A 167 -7.83 10.76 -8.91
CA ALA A 167 -8.71 10.45 -10.03
C ALA A 167 -8.22 9.23 -10.82
N GLN A 168 -6.91 9.15 -11.07
CA GLN A 168 -6.30 8.02 -11.76
C GLN A 168 -6.45 6.71 -10.95
N ALA A 169 -6.16 6.76 -9.65
CA ALA A 169 -6.26 5.60 -8.78
C ALA A 169 -7.70 5.09 -8.67
N GLU A 170 -8.68 6.00 -8.57
CA GLU A 170 -10.10 5.65 -8.54
C GLU A 170 -10.58 5.03 -9.86
N GLN A 171 -10.13 5.55 -10.99
CA GLN A 171 -10.43 4.99 -12.29
C GLN A 171 -9.84 3.58 -12.43
N THR A 172 -8.58 3.39 -12.05
CA THR A 172 -7.91 2.08 -12.09
C THR A 172 -8.58 1.09 -11.15
N LEU A 173 -8.94 1.52 -9.93
CA LEU A 173 -9.67 0.71 -8.96
C LEU A 173 -11.02 0.26 -9.52
N GLY A 174 -11.84 1.19 -10.03
CA GLY A 174 -13.15 0.88 -10.60
C GLY A 174 -13.06 -0.10 -11.78
N ALA A 175 -12.07 0.11 -12.67
CA ALA A 175 -11.82 -0.80 -13.79
C ALA A 175 -11.39 -2.19 -13.33
N ALA A 176 -10.50 -2.29 -12.34
CA ALA A 176 -10.04 -3.57 -11.78
C ALA A 176 -11.19 -4.35 -11.12
N MET A 177 -12.04 -3.66 -10.37
CA MET A 177 -13.23 -4.26 -9.75
C MET A 177 -14.19 -4.82 -10.81
N GLN A 178 -14.45 -4.05 -11.88
CA GLN A 178 -15.28 -4.49 -12.99
C GLN A 178 -14.68 -5.69 -13.72
N GLN A 179 -13.38 -5.64 -14.05
CA GLN A 179 -12.67 -6.76 -14.68
C GLN A 179 -12.72 -8.02 -13.83
N HIS A 180 -12.55 -7.90 -12.51
CA HIS A 180 -12.64 -9.04 -11.60
C HIS A 180 -14.06 -9.64 -11.58
N GLN A 181 -15.10 -8.80 -11.67
CA GLN A 181 -16.48 -9.24 -11.70
C GLN A 181 -16.88 -9.95 -13.00
N GLU A 182 -16.38 -9.45 -14.13
CA GLU A 182 -16.67 -9.98 -15.47
C GLU A 182 -15.81 -11.19 -15.85
N ALA A 183 -14.64 -11.36 -15.21
CA ALA A 183 -13.72 -12.45 -15.49
C ALA A 183 -14.37 -13.83 -15.28
N ALA A 184 -14.31 -14.67 -16.32
CA ALA A 184 -14.88 -16.02 -16.29
C ALA A 184 -13.90 -17.04 -15.69
N THR A 185 -12.59 -16.80 -15.86
CA THR A 185 -11.55 -17.76 -15.49
C THR A 185 -10.77 -17.34 -14.24
N SER A 186 -10.18 -18.32 -13.55
CA SER A 186 -9.35 -18.06 -12.37
C SER A 186 -8.12 -17.17 -12.65
N PRO A 187 -7.39 -17.34 -13.78
CA PRO A 187 -6.25 -16.47 -14.09
C PRO A 187 -6.64 -15.02 -14.36
N GLU A 188 -7.75 -14.78 -15.06
CA GLU A 188 -8.25 -13.41 -15.32
C GLU A 188 -8.64 -12.71 -14.02
N LYS A 189 -9.30 -13.42 -13.09
CA LYS A 189 -9.61 -12.89 -11.75
C LYS A 189 -8.35 -12.52 -10.99
N GLN A 190 -7.31 -13.36 -11.02
CA GLN A 190 -6.03 -13.05 -10.38
C GLN A 190 -5.33 -11.84 -11.00
N ALA A 191 -5.38 -11.69 -12.33
CA ALA A 191 -4.84 -10.51 -13.01
C ALA A 191 -5.58 -9.24 -12.58
N ALA A 192 -6.92 -9.27 -12.51
CA ALA A 192 -7.72 -8.14 -12.05
C ALA A 192 -7.44 -7.80 -10.57
N LEU A 193 -7.27 -8.79 -9.70
CA LEU A 193 -6.86 -8.56 -8.30
C LEU A 193 -5.46 -7.92 -8.21
N ARG A 194 -4.56 -8.20 -9.15
CA ARG A 194 -3.25 -7.53 -9.20
C ARG A 194 -3.38 -6.04 -9.51
N VAL A 195 -4.17 -5.69 -10.52
CA VAL A 195 -4.45 -4.29 -10.86
C VAL A 195 -5.20 -3.59 -9.71
N TRP A 196 -6.08 -4.30 -9.00
CA TRP A 196 -6.75 -3.78 -7.82
C TRP A 196 -5.74 -3.44 -6.72
N GLN A 197 -4.82 -4.35 -6.39
CA GLN A 197 -3.76 -4.08 -5.40
C GLN A 197 -2.91 -2.87 -5.80
N ASP A 198 -2.52 -2.76 -7.08
CA ASP A 198 -1.76 -1.61 -7.58
C ASP A 198 -2.54 -0.29 -7.37
N ALA A 199 -3.87 -0.31 -7.54
CA ALA A 199 -4.72 0.86 -7.28
C ALA A 199 -4.80 1.22 -5.78
N LEU A 200 -4.81 0.21 -4.88
CA LEU A 200 -4.73 0.45 -3.43
C LEU A 200 -3.39 1.09 -3.06
N ASP A 201 -2.29 0.59 -3.63
CA ASP A 201 -0.95 1.14 -3.41
C ASP A 201 -0.86 2.59 -3.93
N GLN A 202 -1.47 2.89 -5.08
CA GLN A 202 -1.57 4.25 -5.60
C GLN A 202 -2.34 5.18 -4.67
N LEU A 203 -3.49 4.75 -4.14
CA LEU A 203 -4.26 5.52 -3.15
C LEU A 203 -3.45 5.78 -1.87
N GLN A 204 -2.68 4.79 -1.40
CA GLN A 204 -1.85 4.91 -0.20
C GLN A 204 -0.69 5.90 -0.38
N GLN A 205 -0.16 6.06 -1.59
CA GLN A 205 0.95 6.97 -1.89
C GLN A 205 0.54 8.45 -1.96
N ILE A 206 -0.76 8.76 -1.98
CA ILE A 206 -1.24 10.14 -2.05
C ILE A 206 -1.00 10.83 -0.70
N PRO A 207 -0.29 11.98 -0.65
CA PRO A 207 0.05 12.64 0.62
C PRO A 207 -1.20 13.05 1.42
N ASP A 208 -1.28 12.57 2.67
CA ASP A 208 -2.40 12.78 3.61
C ASP A 208 -2.67 14.25 3.97
N MET A 209 -1.65 15.10 3.87
CA MET A 209 -1.76 16.55 4.10
C MET A 209 -2.61 17.27 3.05
N THR A 210 -2.81 16.66 1.87
CA THR A 210 -3.65 17.22 0.79
C THR A 210 -5.13 16.90 1.00
N LEU A 211 -6.03 17.70 0.40
CA LEU A 211 -7.46 17.40 0.38
C LEU A 211 -7.72 16.03 -0.28
N ALA A 212 -7.05 15.76 -1.41
CA ALA A 212 -7.17 14.51 -2.13
C ALA A 212 -6.66 13.31 -1.31
N GLY A 213 -5.56 13.44 -0.58
CA GLY A 213 -5.03 12.37 0.28
C GLY A 213 -5.97 11.99 1.43
N ARG A 214 -6.63 12.97 2.07
CA ARG A 214 -7.66 12.67 3.07
C ARG A 214 -8.82 11.87 2.47
N SER A 215 -9.26 12.22 1.26
CA SER A 215 -10.30 11.46 0.55
C SER A 215 -9.80 10.06 0.16
N ALA A 216 -8.55 9.95 -0.29
CA ALA A 216 -7.90 8.69 -0.64
C ALA A 216 -7.90 7.72 0.54
N GLN A 217 -7.53 8.18 1.74
CA GLN A 217 -7.48 7.34 2.95
C GLN A 217 -8.87 6.81 3.34
N GLN A 218 -9.90 7.66 3.26
CA GLN A 218 -11.28 7.22 3.52
C GLN A 218 -11.73 6.13 2.54
N LYS A 219 -11.36 6.26 1.26
CA LYS A 219 -11.69 5.28 0.22
C LYS A 219 -10.85 4.00 0.34
N LEU A 220 -9.59 4.13 0.76
CA LEU A 220 -8.64 3.03 0.89
C LEU A 220 -9.17 1.97 1.86
N GLU A 221 -9.64 2.36 3.05
CA GLU A 221 -10.17 1.39 4.03
C GLU A 221 -11.34 0.57 3.48
N ALA A 222 -12.26 1.21 2.76
CA ALA A 222 -13.39 0.52 2.14
C ALA A 222 -12.94 -0.42 1.02
N ALA A 223 -12.05 0.05 0.15
CA ALA A 223 -11.52 -0.72 -0.97
C ALA A 223 -10.65 -1.91 -0.51
N GLN A 224 -9.90 -1.75 0.58
CA GLN A 224 -9.12 -2.81 1.23
C GLN A 224 -10.03 -3.94 1.71
N ARG A 225 -11.09 -3.61 2.46
CA ARG A 225 -12.05 -4.62 2.96
C ARG A 225 -12.71 -5.38 1.82
N GLU A 226 -13.03 -4.70 0.73
CA GLU A 226 -13.64 -5.35 -0.42
C GLU A 226 -12.66 -6.25 -1.17
N PHE A 227 -11.41 -5.80 -1.36
CA PHE A 227 -10.33 -6.61 -1.92
C PHE A 227 -10.13 -7.91 -1.13
N GLU A 228 -10.10 -7.82 0.20
CA GLU A 228 -10.01 -8.96 1.11
C GLU A 228 -11.24 -9.89 1.00
N ALA A 229 -12.44 -9.32 0.90
CA ALA A 229 -13.68 -10.09 0.73
C ALA A 229 -13.69 -10.88 -0.58
N LYS A 230 -13.13 -10.31 -1.66
CA LYS A 230 -13.00 -10.96 -2.97
C LYS A 230 -11.87 -11.98 -3.06
N GLY A 231 -11.12 -12.16 -1.97
CA GLY A 231 -10.15 -13.22 -1.83
C GLY A 231 -8.72 -12.72 -1.71
N GLY A 232 -8.41 -11.46 -2.07
CA GLY A 232 -7.05 -10.92 -2.07
C GLY A 232 -6.09 -11.64 -3.04
N LEU A 233 -4.81 -11.28 -2.97
CA LEU A 233 -3.74 -11.95 -3.73
C LEU A 233 -2.99 -12.94 -2.86
N GLN A 234 -2.72 -14.12 -3.42
CA GLN A 234 -1.79 -15.07 -2.82
C GLN A 234 -0.36 -14.54 -2.98
N THR A 235 0.38 -14.53 -1.88
CA THR A 235 1.82 -14.27 -1.88
C THR A 235 2.57 -15.43 -2.52
N HIS A 236 3.75 -15.16 -3.09
CA HIS A 236 4.61 -16.21 -3.67
C HIS A 236 5.01 -17.27 -2.63
N GLU A 237 5.18 -16.86 -1.37
CA GLU A 237 5.45 -17.76 -0.25
C GLU A 237 4.28 -18.73 -0.02
N SER A 238 3.05 -18.22 0.09
CA SER A 238 1.87 -19.07 0.25
C SER A 238 1.65 -20.01 -0.93
N ILE A 239 1.85 -19.54 -2.17
CA ILE A 239 1.77 -20.39 -3.36
C ILE A 239 2.77 -21.54 -3.24
N SER A 240 4.03 -21.25 -2.92
CA SER A 240 5.07 -22.27 -2.78
C SER A 240 4.76 -23.28 -1.67
N LEU A 241 4.22 -22.84 -0.53
CA LEU A 241 3.84 -23.71 0.58
C LEU A 241 2.67 -24.63 0.20
N ILE A 242 1.66 -24.08 -0.49
CA ILE A 242 0.47 -24.82 -0.92
C ILE A 242 0.82 -25.87 -1.98
N GLU A 243 1.65 -25.53 -2.96
CA GLU A 243 2.07 -26.50 -3.99
C GLU A 243 2.94 -27.62 -3.41
N ALA A 244 3.89 -27.29 -2.52
CA ALA A 244 4.66 -28.32 -1.81
C ALA A 244 3.76 -29.24 -0.97
N ALA A 245 2.70 -28.71 -0.36
CA ALA A 245 1.73 -29.52 0.36
C ALA A 245 0.96 -30.48 -0.56
N LYS A 246 0.54 -30.00 -1.75
CA LYS A 246 -0.13 -30.82 -2.76
C LYS A 246 0.76 -31.97 -3.25
N ASP A 247 2.06 -31.73 -3.45
CA ASP A 247 3.01 -32.77 -3.85
C ASP A 247 3.14 -33.88 -2.80
N PHE A 248 3.29 -33.53 -1.53
CA PHE A 248 3.34 -34.52 -0.45
C PHE A 248 2.03 -35.29 -0.31
N ALA A 249 0.89 -34.61 -0.43
CA ALA A 249 -0.43 -35.24 -0.40
C ALA A 249 -0.63 -36.20 -1.58
N TRP A 250 -0.15 -35.83 -2.78
CA TRP A 250 -0.19 -36.70 -3.95
C TRP A 250 0.66 -37.95 -3.77
N GLN A 251 1.88 -37.80 -3.24
CA GLN A 251 2.75 -38.93 -2.89
C GLN A 251 2.10 -39.84 -1.85
N ALA A 252 1.49 -39.28 -0.81
CA ALA A 252 0.77 -40.03 0.21
C ALA A 252 -0.42 -40.81 -0.38
N ALA A 253 -1.23 -40.15 -1.20
CA ALA A 253 -2.38 -40.77 -1.85
C ALA A 253 -1.94 -41.91 -2.77
N ASN A 254 -0.89 -41.71 -3.58
CA ASN A 254 -0.36 -42.74 -4.46
C ASN A 254 0.23 -43.94 -3.68
N ALA A 255 1.00 -43.67 -2.62
CA ALA A 255 1.55 -44.71 -1.75
C ALA A 255 0.47 -45.50 -0.98
N SER A 256 -0.73 -44.92 -0.79
CA SER A 256 -1.86 -45.58 -0.12
C SER A 256 -2.67 -46.50 -1.03
N GLN A 257 -2.47 -46.44 -2.34
CA GLN A 257 -3.26 -47.22 -3.28
C GLN A 257 -2.94 -48.72 -3.18
N LYS A 258 -3.91 -49.55 -3.57
CA LYS A 258 -3.77 -51.02 -3.67
C LYS A 258 -3.31 -51.68 -2.35
N PRO A 259 -4.04 -51.50 -1.23
CA PRO A 259 -3.83 -52.31 -0.02
C PRO A 259 -4.04 -53.82 -0.32
N PRO A 260 -3.54 -54.75 0.52
CA PRO A 260 -2.98 -54.52 1.85
C PRO A 260 -1.54 -54.01 1.85
N HIS A 261 -1.16 -53.27 2.89
CA HIS A 261 0.20 -52.76 3.13
C HIS A 261 0.63 -53.05 4.56
N SER A 262 1.94 -53.16 4.80
CA SER A 262 2.48 -53.36 6.15
C SER A 262 2.32 -52.13 7.03
N VAL A 263 2.41 -52.33 8.35
CA VAL A 263 2.42 -51.25 9.36
C VAL A 263 3.47 -50.18 9.04
N ASP A 264 4.69 -50.58 8.67
CA ASP A 264 5.78 -49.67 8.31
C ASP A 264 5.47 -48.84 7.05
N HIS A 265 4.78 -49.44 6.07
CA HIS A 265 4.38 -48.73 4.87
C HIS A 265 3.30 -47.69 5.18
N TRP A 266 2.29 -48.06 5.98
CA TRP A 266 1.30 -47.09 6.46
C TRP A 266 1.93 -45.95 7.28
N GLN A 267 2.96 -46.25 8.07
CA GLN A 267 3.69 -45.20 8.79
C GLN A 267 4.35 -44.18 7.86
N LYS A 268 4.90 -44.64 6.72
CA LYS A 268 5.47 -43.74 5.70
C LYS A 268 4.40 -42.85 5.07
N VAL A 269 3.23 -43.41 4.76
CA VAL A 269 2.07 -42.65 4.25
C VAL A 269 1.62 -41.59 5.26
N ILE A 270 1.53 -41.95 6.55
CA ILE A 270 1.20 -41.02 7.64
C ILE A 270 2.19 -39.86 7.68
N ASN A 271 3.48 -40.14 7.53
CA ASN A 271 4.52 -39.10 7.55
C ASN A 271 4.39 -38.14 6.37
N LEU A 272 4.04 -38.63 5.17
CA LEU A 272 3.78 -37.77 4.00
C LEU A 272 2.57 -36.86 4.22
N TRP A 273 1.47 -37.38 4.76
CA TRP A 273 0.30 -36.56 5.11
C TRP A 273 0.63 -35.49 6.16
N LYS A 274 1.42 -35.85 7.19
CA LYS A 274 1.88 -34.88 8.20
C LYS A 274 2.74 -33.77 7.60
N LEU A 275 3.63 -34.08 6.65
CA LEU A 275 4.43 -33.08 5.94
C LEU A 275 3.53 -32.15 5.11
N ALA A 276 2.55 -32.69 4.40
CA ALA A 276 1.58 -31.88 3.64
C ALA A 276 0.83 -30.90 4.55
N ILE A 277 0.29 -31.39 5.67
CA ILE A 277 -0.43 -30.59 6.67
C ILE A 277 0.49 -29.50 7.25
N SER A 278 1.70 -29.85 7.66
CA SER A 278 2.65 -28.90 8.25
C SER A 278 3.01 -27.74 7.31
N ARG A 279 3.05 -27.98 5.99
CA ARG A 279 3.26 -26.91 5.00
C ARG A 279 2.07 -25.95 4.93
N LEU A 280 0.85 -26.48 4.96
CA LEU A 280 -0.36 -25.65 4.94
C LEU A 280 -0.52 -24.81 6.22
N GLU A 281 -0.09 -25.33 7.37
CA GLU A 281 -0.11 -24.59 8.65
C GLU A 281 0.84 -23.38 8.67
N GLN A 282 1.87 -23.37 7.81
CA GLN A 282 2.82 -22.26 7.70
C GLN A 282 2.28 -21.09 6.87
N VAL A 283 1.16 -21.27 6.16
CA VAL A 283 0.57 -20.22 5.34
C VAL A 283 0.08 -19.07 6.22
N SER A 284 0.60 -17.87 5.97
CA SER A 284 0.36 -16.68 6.81
C SER A 284 -1.12 -16.29 6.82
N ARG A 285 -1.67 -16.04 8.02
CA ARG A 285 -3.02 -15.48 8.18
C ARG A 285 -3.18 -14.09 7.58
N ARG A 286 -2.07 -13.39 7.30
CA ARG A 286 -2.08 -12.08 6.63
C ARG A 286 -2.30 -12.21 5.13
N ASP A 287 -1.99 -13.38 4.55
CA ASP A 287 -2.35 -13.71 3.18
C ASP A 287 -3.70 -14.44 3.19
N LEU A 288 -4.78 -13.65 3.15
CA LEU A 288 -6.14 -14.19 3.28
C LEU A 288 -6.51 -15.17 2.15
N ALA A 289 -5.98 -14.94 0.95
CA ALA A 289 -6.18 -15.79 -0.22
C ALA A 289 -5.55 -17.17 0.00
N GLY A 290 -4.26 -17.17 0.33
CA GLY A 290 -3.48 -18.37 0.58
C GLY A 290 -4.01 -19.10 1.79
N TYR A 291 -4.29 -18.38 2.87
CA TYR A 291 -4.82 -18.93 4.10
C TYR A 291 -6.16 -19.63 3.88
N ARG A 292 -7.09 -19.03 3.13
CA ARG A 292 -8.39 -19.64 2.83
C ARG A 292 -8.25 -20.94 2.03
N GLU A 293 -7.36 -21.00 1.03
CA GLU A 293 -7.07 -22.23 0.30
C GLU A 293 -6.43 -23.28 1.22
N ALA A 294 -5.46 -22.88 2.03
CA ALA A 294 -4.78 -23.77 2.97
C ALA A 294 -5.73 -24.40 3.98
N GLN A 295 -6.68 -23.64 4.53
CA GLN A 295 -7.69 -24.18 5.45
C GLN A 295 -8.60 -25.23 4.81
N LYS A 296 -8.97 -25.05 3.53
CA LYS A 296 -9.76 -26.07 2.80
C LYS A 296 -8.97 -27.37 2.65
N LEU A 297 -7.71 -27.29 2.24
CA LEU A 297 -6.84 -28.45 2.07
C LEU A 297 -6.53 -29.12 3.42
N LEU A 298 -6.33 -28.35 4.50
CA LEU A 298 -6.12 -28.88 5.85
C LEU A 298 -7.27 -29.78 6.30
N ALA A 299 -8.51 -29.38 6.05
CA ALA A 299 -9.67 -30.22 6.38
C ALA A 299 -9.63 -31.57 5.65
N THR A 300 -9.34 -31.56 4.35
CA THR A 300 -9.22 -32.78 3.54
C THR A 300 -8.05 -33.65 3.98
N TYR A 301 -6.87 -33.06 4.18
CA TYR A 301 -5.65 -33.82 4.49
C TYR A 301 -5.68 -34.39 5.90
N THR A 302 -6.27 -33.67 6.85
CA THR A 302 -6.48 -34.18 8.22
C THR A 302 -7.42 -35.38 8.22
N MET A 303 -8.53 -35.31 7.47
CA MET A 303 -9.44 -36.46 7.31
C MET A 303 -8.72 -37.67 6.70
N ASN A 304 -7.94 -37.47 5.63
CA ASN A 304 -7.18 -38.54 5.00
C ASN A 304 -6.14 -39.14 5.96
N LEU A 305 -5.46 -38.31 6.74
CA LEU A 305 -4.51 -38.78 7.76
C LEU A 305 -5.17 -39.70 8.79
N GLU A 306 -6.35 -39.32 9.31
CA GLU A 306 -7.08 -40.16 10.26
C GLU A 306 -7.51 -41.50 9.66
N ILE A 307 -7.97 -41.51 8.39
CA ILE A 307 -8.29 -42.76 7.68
C ILE A 307 -7.05 -43.67 7.58
N ILE A 308 -5.87 -43.12 7.28
CA ILE A 308 -4.65 -43.93 7.18
C ILE A 308 -4.19 -44.44 8.56
N LYS A 309 -4.36 -43.66 9.64
CA LYS A 309 -4.05 -44.13 10.99
C LYS A 309 -4.92 -45.32 11.40
N VAL A 310 -6.21 -45.28 11.06
CA VAL A 310 -7.12 -46.41 11.30
C VAL A 310 -6.61 -47.66 10.55
N ARG A 311 -6.26 -47.54 9.28
CA ARG A 311 -5.71 -48.68 8.49
C ARG A 311 -4.40 -49.22 9.05
N GLN A 312 -3.54 -48.35 9.57
CA GLN A 312 -2.31 -48.77 10.24
C GLN A 312 -2.62 -49.60 11.49
N GLN A 313 -3.61 -49.17 12.27
CA GLN A 313 -4.03 -49.86 13.48
C GLN A 313 -4.66 -51.23 13.15
N GLU A 314 -5.57 -51.28 12.18
CA GLU A 314 -6.19 -52.52 11.69
C GLU A 314 -5.13 -53.53 11.23
N GLU A 315 -4.10 -53.08 10.49
CA GLU A 315 -2.98 -53.92 10.06
C GLU A 315 -2.13 -54.42 11.24
N ALA A 316 -1.87 -53.58 12.24
CA ALA A 316 -1.11 -53.94 13.42
C ALA A 316 -1.86 -54.99 14.27
N ASP A 317 -3.16 -54.79 14.47
CA ASP A 317 -4.01 -55.70 15.23
C ASP A 317 -4.17 -57.03 14.51
N ALA A 318 -4.37 -57.02 13.19
CA ALA A 318 -4.39 -58.23 12.36
C ALA A 318 -3.07 -59.01 12.42
N THR A 319 -1.93 -58.31 12.36
CA THR A 319 -0.60 -58.93 12.47
C THR A 319 -0.41 -59.57 13.84
N LEU A 320 -0.81 -58.89 14.91
CA LEU A 320 -0.73 -59.39 16.28
C LEU A 320 -1.62 -60.63 16.49
N ALA A 321 -2.89 -60.55 16.07
CA ALA A 321 -3.83 -61.66 16.17
C ALA A 321 -3.31 -62.89 15.41
N MET A 322 -2.74 -62.68 14.22
CA MET A 322 -2.15 -63.75 13.43
C MET A 322 -0.93 -64.38 14.12
N GLN A 323 -0.05 -63.57 14.72
CA GLN A 323 1.11 -64.09 15.47
C GLN A 323 0.67 -64.90 16.69
N GLN A 324 -0.33 -64.42 17.45
CA GLN A 324 -0.88 -65.13 18.59
C GLN A 324 -1.51 -66.46 18.17
N ALA A 325 -2.30 -66.47 17.09
CA ALA A 325 -2.92 -67.68 16.57
C ALA A 325 -1.85 -68.70 16.14
N LYS A 326 -0.79 -68.27 15.45
CA LYS A 326 0.34 -69.15 15.08
C LYS A 326 1.06 -69.73 16.31
N ALA A 327 1.26 -68.94 17.36
CA ALA A 327 1.86 -69.42 18.61
C ALA A 327 0.98 -70.47 19.30
N GLN A 328 -0.34 -70.21 19.41
CA GLN A 328 -1.31 -71.15 19.97
C GLN A 328 -1.38 -72.45 19.16
N ILE A 329 -1.33 -72.37 17.83
CA ILE A 329 -1.27 -73.55 16.96
C ILE A 329 0.00 -74.36 17.25
N ALA A 330 1.16 -73.70 17.39
CA ALA A 330 2.41 -74.38 17.69
C ALA A 330 2.39 -75.07 19.07
N ASP A 331 1.81 -74.42 20.08
CA ASP A 331 1.67 -74.99 21.42
C ASP A 331 0.67 -76.15 21.44
N LEU A 332 -0.43 -76.04 20.68
CA LEU A 332 -1.38 -77.12 20.50
C LEU A 332 -0.73 -78.35 19.85
N ILE A 333 0.07 -78.15 18.79
CA ILE A 333 0.80 -79.23 18.12
C ILE A 333 1.71 -79.95 19.11
N LYS A 334 2.50 -79.20 19.91
CA LYS A 334 3.36 -79.78 20.96
C LYS A 334 2.56 -80.59 21.98
N ALA A 335 1.43 -80.06 22.47
CA ALA A 335 0.58 -80.72 23.46
C ALA A 335 -0.09 -81.99 22.94
N THR A 336 -0.25 -82.12 21.62
CA THR A 336 -0.84 -83.31 20.96
C THR A 336 0.21 -84.28 20.38
N SER A 337 1.48 -84.14 20.77
CA SER A 337 2.55 -85.01 20.24
C SER A 337 2.29 -86.49 20.56
N PRO A 338 2.50 -87.43 19.61
CA PRO A 338 2.21 -88.86 19.80
C PRO A 338 2.92 -89.52 20.98
N ASP A 339 4.02 -88.93 21.45
CA ASP A 339 4.82 -89.41 22.59
C ASP A 339 4.11 -89.20 23.94
N LEU A 340 3.04 -88.39 23.99
CA LEU A 340 2.23 -88.14 25.17
C LEU A 340 1.01 -89.07 25.16
N GLN A 341 1.00 -90.08 26.04
CA GLN A 341 0.05 -91.21 26.01
C GLN A 341 -1.44 -90.86 26.27
N GLN A 342 -1.78 -89.60 26.53
CA GLN A 342 -3.18 -89.19 26.69
C GLN A 342 -3.31 -87.67 26.46
N PHE A 343 -4.07 -87.27 25.43
CA PHE A 343 -4.43 -85.86 25.23
C PHE A 343 -5.85 -85.61 25.72
N ASP A 344 -6.06 -84.51 26.45
CA ASP A 344 -7.39 -84.10 26.89
C ASP A 344 -8.15 -83.47 25.71
N ARG A 345 -9.19 -84.15 25.24
CA ARG A 345 -10.05 -83.68 24.14
C ARG A 345 -10.70 -82.33 24.47
N SER A 346 -11.07 -82.09 25.74
CA SER A 346 -11.69 -80.85 26.18
C SER A 346 -10.71 -79.68 26.09
N TYR A 347 -9.45 -79.91 26.47
CA TYR A 347 -8.37 -78.93 26.31
C TYR A 347 -8.14 -78.56 24.84
N VAL A 348 -8.05 -79.56 23.95
CA VAL A 348 -7.84 -79.32 22.50
C VAL A 348 -8.99 -78.53 21.89
N VAL A 349 -10.24 -78.86 22.23
CA VAL A 349 -11.42 -78.12 21.76
C VAL A 349 -11.39 -76.68 22.26
N GLY A 350 -11.05 -76.44 23.53
CA GLY A 350 -10.93 -75.09 24.09
C GLY A 350 -9.85 -74.26 23.38
N GLN A 351 -8.66 -74.82 23.15
CA GLN A 351 -7.58 -74.14 22.43
C GLN A 351 -7.96 -73.84 20.97
N LEU A 352 -8.60 -74.78 20.28
CA LEU A 352 -9.09 -74.54 18.91
C LEU A 352 -10.15 -73.43 18.86
N GLN A 353 -11.03 -73.32 19.86
CA GLN A 353 -12.00 -72.23 19.92
C GLN A 353 -11.31 -70.87 20.11
N HIS A 354 -10.27 -70.80 20.95
CA HIS A 354 -9.47 -69.58 21.10
C HIS A 354 -8.76 -69.18 19.80
N ILE A 355 -8.14 -70.15 19.11
CA ILE A 355 -7.50 -69.93 17.80
C ILE A 355 -8.52 -69.41 16.78
N VAL A 356 -9.71 -70.02 16.71
CA VAL A 356 -10.80 -69.58 15.83
C VAL A 356 -11.18 -68.14 16.12
N ASN A 357 -11.40 -67.79 17.38
CA ASN A 357 -11.79 -66.42 17.76
C ASN A 357 -10.70 -65.38 17.40
N GLN A 358 -9.41 -65.74 17.55
CA GLN A 358 -8.30 -64.85 17.15
C GLN A 358 -8.19 -64.69 15.63
N LEU A 359 -8.42 -65.75 14.86
CA LEU A 359 -8.37 -65.68 13.40
C LEU A 359 -9.60 -64.95 12.82
N GLU A 360 -10.74 -64.99 13.51
CA GLU A 360 -11.94 -64.25 13.15
C GLU A 360 -11.81 -62.73 13.35
N SER A 361 -10.95 -62.28 14.28
CA SER A 361 -10.69 -60.85 14.49
C SER A 361 -9.72 -60.23 13.47
N VAL A 362 -9.17 -61.03 12.55
CA VAL A 362 -8.30 -60.53 11.47
C VAL A 362 -9.18 -59.91 10.38
N GLU A 363 -9.12 -58.59 10.25
CA GLU A 363 -9.99 -57.83 9.35
C GLU A 363 -9.63 -57.98 7.86
N PRO A 364 -10.61 -57.91 6.94
CA PRO A 364 -10.38 -57.85 5.50
C PRO A 364 -9.54 -56.64 5.08
N GLY A 365 -8.66 -56.83 4.11
CA GLY A 365 -7.82 -55.74 3.58
C GLY A 365 -6.50 -55.53 4.32
N THR A 366 -6.18 -56.40 5.30
CA THR A 366 -4.89 -56.50 5.97
C THR A 366 -3.99 -57.54 5.30
N THR A 367 -2.67 -57.49 5.54
CA THR A 367 -1.73 -58.43 4.92
C THR A 367 -1.92 -59.86 5.44
N ALA A 368 -2.36 -60.01 6.70
CA ALA A 368 -2.59 -61.29 7.35
C ALA A 368 -3.90 -61.99 6.93
N TYR A 369 -4.84 -61.26 6.33
CA TYR A 369 -6.20 -61.75 6.11
C TYR A 369 -6.28 -63.06 5.32
N GLN A 370 -5.58 -63.17 4.18
CA GLN A 370 -5.63 -64.37 3.33
C GLN A 370 -5.14 -65.61 4.07
N GLU A 371 -4.03 -65.50 4.79
CA GLU A 371 -3.47 -66.61 5.57
C GLU A 371 -4.36 -66.94 6.77
N ALA A 372 -4.91 -65.93 7.45
CA ALA A 372 -5.83 -66.11 8.57
C ALA A 372 -7.09 -66.89 8.15
N GLN A 373 -7.66 -66.58 6.98
CA GLN A 373 -8.82 -67.32 6.46
C GLN A 373 -8.49 -68.80 6.15
N GLN A 374 -7.28 -69.09 5.68
CA GLN A 374 -6.84 -70.47 5.45
C GLN A 374 -6.70 -71.24 6.77
N LEU A 375 -6.07 -70.65 7.78
CA LEU A 375 -5.93 -71.26 9.10
C LEU A 375 -7.29 -71.42 9.79
N LEU A 376 -8.18 -70.44 9.65
CA LEU A 376 -9.52 -70.46 10.22
C LEU A 376 -10.33 -71.65 9.67
N LYS A 377 -10.24 -71.90 8.35
CA LYS A 377 -10.88 -73.04 7.71
C LYS A 377 -10.35 -74.37 8.26
N SER A 378 -9.03 -74.49 8.44
CA SER A 378 -8.39 -75.68 9.01
C SER A 378 -8.78 -75.90 10.48
N ALA A 379 -8.76 -74.85 11.29
CA ALA A 379 -9.12 -74.91 12.71
C ALA A 379 -10.59 -75.33 12.91
N ARG A 380 -11.52 -74.73 12.15
CA ARG A 380 -12.95 -75.10 12.17
C ARG A 380 -13.19 -76.55 11.72
N ALA A 381 -12.48 -76.99 10.69
CA ALA A 381 -12.58 -78.38 10.23
C ALA A 381 -12.11 -79.37 11.31
N LYS A 382 -11.01 -79.06 12.00
CA LYS A 382 -10.51 -79.89 13.10
C LYS A 382 -11.45 -79.88 14.31
N LEU A 383 -11.99 -78.72 14.68
CA LEU A 383 -12.95 -78.59 15.76
C LEU A 383 -14.21 -79.44 15.49
N LYS A 384 -14.70 -79.46 14.25
CA LYS A 384 -15.83 -80.32 13.83
C LYS A 384 -15.52 -81.82 13.89
N GLN A 385 -14.27 -82.24 13.69
CA GLN A 385 -13.87 -83.65 13.84
C GLN A 385 -13.80 -84.08 15.32
N LEU A 386 -13.60 -83.12 16.23
CA LEU A 386 -13.46 -83.34 17.66
C LEU A 386 -14.74 -83.07 18.45
N GLN A 387 -15.82 -82.71 17.78
CA GLN A 387 -17.19 -82.72 18.31
C GLN A 387 -17.84 -84.02 17.85
#